data_AF-A0AAW9CUI1-F1
#
_entry.id   AF-A0AAW9CUI1-F1
#
_cell.length_a   1.000
_cell.length_b   1.000
_cell.length_c   1.000
_cell.angle_alpha   90.00
_cell.angle_beta   90.00
_cell.angle_gamma   90.00
#
_symmetry.space_group_name_H-M   'P 1'
#
loop_
_entity.id
_entity.type
_entity.pdbx_description
1 polymer ?
#
loop_
_entity_poly.entity_id
_entity_poly.type
_entity_poly.pdbx_seq_one_letter_code
_entity_poly.pdbx_strand_id
1 'polypeptide(L)'
;MEGQTPIVSLELALAHLREEEGVADDLIGIYINAATQSASDYIDRKIYANNEEMQAAIAEQTAGDDPVVANDVIRAAILLTIGKLYAYREDVVAGTSASVMELPSGVKALLFPYRTGLGV
;
A
#
# COMPACT_ATOMS: atom_id res chain seq x y z
N MET A 1 -3.58 23.91 3.25
CA MET A 1 -3.01 23.01 2.22
C MET A 1 -3.95 21.84 2.21
N GLU A 2 -4.84 21.77 1.23
CA GLU A 2 -5.78 20.65 1.13
C GLU A 2 -4.95 19.39 0.94
N GLY A 3 -4.96 18.55 1.97
CA GLY A 3 -4.11 17.36 2.04
C GLY A 3 -4.51 16.43 0.91
N GLN A 4 -3.51 15.88 0.22
CA GLN A 4 -3.69 14.85 -0.78
C GLN A 4 -4.60 13.75 -0.21
N THR A 5 -5.60 13.33 -0.99
CA THR A 5 -6.56 12.31 -0.61
C THR A 5 -5.79 11.03 -0.29
N PRO A 6 -5.94 10.43 0.91
CA PRO A 6 -5.20 9.23 1.24
C PRO A 6 -5.71 8.04 0.40
N ILE A 7 -4.80 7.25 -0.14
CA ILE A 7 -5.14 6.02 -0.88
C ILE A 7 -5.86 5.02 0.03
N VAL A 8 -5.39 4.91 1.28
CA VAL A 8 -6.04 4.20 2.38
C VAL A 8 -6.13 5.20 3.54
N SER A 9 -7.34 5.51 3.99
CA SER A 9 -7.54 6.40 5.15
C SER A 9 -7.15 5.70 6.46
N LEU A 10 -6.84 6.51 7.48
CA LEU A 10 -6.56 5.99 8.83
C LEU A 10 -7.74 5.17 9.36
N GLU A 11 -8.97 5.66 9.21
CA GLU A 11 -10.20 4.97 9.62
C GLU A 11 -10.33 3.59 8.97
N LEU A 12 -10.00 3.48 7.67
CA LEU A 12 -10.06 2.20 6.95
C LEU A 12 -8.97 1.24 7.43
N ALA A 13 -7.77 1.75 7.71
CA ALA A 13 -6.68 0.95 8.26
C ALA A 13 -7.01 0.47 9.68
N LEU A 14 -7.55 1.33 10.54
CA LEU A 14 -8.02 0.98 11.89
C LEU A 14 -9.09 -0.12 11.82
N ALA A 15 -10.09 0.04 10.96
CA ALA A 15 -11.14 -0.98 10.76
C ALA A 15 -10.57 -2.32 10.26
N HIS A 16 -9.55 -2.29 9.40
CA HIS A 16 -8.86 -3.49 8.92
C HIS A 16 -8.08 -4.19 10.03
N LEU A 17 -7.37 -3.41 10.86
CA LEU A 17 -6.55 -3.90 11.97
C LEU A 17 -7.37 -4.27 13.21
N ARG A 18 -8.64 -3.83 13.27
CA ARG A 18 -9.53 -3.95 14.44
C ARG A 18 -8.96 -3.23 15.67
N GLU A 19 -8.36 -2.07 15.43
CA GLU A 19 -7.76 -1.21 16.46
C GLU A 19 -8.66 0.01 16.71
N GLU A 20 -8.60 0.57 17.92
CA GLU A 20 -9.37 1.77 18.28
C GLU A 20 -8.59 3.05 17.92
N GLU A 21 -9.33 4.09 17.54
CA GLU A 21 -8.76 5.41 17.27
C GLU A 21 -8.06 5.98 18.53
N GLY A 22 -6.91 6.62 18.32
CA GLY A 22 -6.08 7.21 19.37
C GLY A 22 -5.13 6.22 20.06
N VAL A 23 -5.22 4.91 19.79
CA VAL A 23 -4.35 3.92 20.44
C VAL A 23 -2.98 3.82 19.75
N ALA A 24 -2.99 3.69 18.42
CA ALA A 24 -1.77 3.45 17.64
C ALA A 24 -1.75 4.26 16.34
N ASP A 25 -2.48 5.37 16.29
CA ASP A 25 -2.71 6.16 15.06
C ASP A 25 -1.42 6.59 14.38
N ASP A 26 -0.46 7.12 15.16
CA ASP A 26 0.85 7.55 14.63
C ASP A 26 1.60 6.40 13.97
N LEU A 27 1.58 5.23 14.62
CA LEU A 27 2.23 4.03 14.10
C LEU A 27 1.52 3.49 12.86
N ILE A 28 0.18 3.44 12.89
CA ILE A 28 -0.62 2.97 11.76
C ILE A 28 -0.44 3.94 10.57
N GLY A 29 -0.32 5.24 10.81
CA GLY A 29 0.06 6.23 9.81
C GLY A 29 1.41 5.92 9.15
N ILE A 30 2.43 5.53 9.93
CA ILE A 30 3.72 5.08 9.38
C ILE A 30 3.53 3.85 8.49
N TYR A 31 2.71 2.88 8.90
CA TYR A 31 2.46 1.67 8.11
C TYR A 31 1.68 1.93 6.83
N ILE A 32 0.73 2.85 6.84
CA ILE A 32 0.02 3.30 5.62
C ILE A 32 1.04 3.88 4.62
N ASN A 33 1.91 4.77 5.07
CA ASN A 33 2.93 5.39 4.23
C ASN A 33 3.92 4.35 3.68
N ALA A 34 4.44 3.47 4.55
CA ALA A 34 5.39 2.43 4.17
C ALA A 34 4.77 1.42 3.19
N ALA A 35 3.54 0.96 3.43
CA ALA A 35 2.85 0.02 2.56
C ALA A 35 2.51 0.65 1.20
N THR A 36 2.11 1.91 1.18
CA THR A 36 1.84 2.66 -0.05
C THR A 36 3.10 2.82 -0.89
N GLN A 37 4.20 3.25 -0.26
CA GLN A 37 5.49 3.40 -0.94
C GLN A 37 5.98 2.05 -1.44
N SER A 38 5.93 1.00 -0.62
CA SER A 38 6.34 -0.35 -1.03
C SER A 38 5.52 -0.88 -2.22
N ALA A 39 4.21 -0.59 -2.28
CA ALA A 39 3.39 -0.95 -3.43
C ALA A 39 3.80 -0.19 -4.69
N SER A 40 4.05 1.12 -4.57
CA SER A 40 4.53 1.99 -5.65
C SER A 40 5.87 1.51 -6.21
N ASP A 41 6.82 1.21 -5.33
CA ASP A 41 8.16 0.71 -5.68
C ASP A 41 8.09 -0.67 -6.36
N TYR A 42 7.19 -1.55 -5.90
CA TYR A 42 7.05 -2.89 -6.47
C TYR A 42 6.47 -2.88 -7.89
N ILE A 43 5.48 -2.01 -8.15
CA ILE A 43 4.87 -1.89 -9.49
C ILE A 43 5.65 -0.94 -10.41
N ASP A 44 6.64 -0.21 -9.88
CA ASP A 44 7.43 0.79 -10.58
C ASP A 44 6.57 1.93 -11.18
N ARG A 45 5.56 2.38 -10.42
CA ARG A 45 4.61 3.43 -10.82
C ARG A 45 4.20 4.28 -9.64
N LYS A 46 3.93 5.56 -9.87
CA LYS A 46 3.31 6.43 -8.87
C LYS A 46 1.82 6.12 -8.76
N ILE A 47 1.35 5.95 -7.51
CA ILE A 47 -0.04 5.64 -7.21
C ILE A 47 -0.73 6.92 -6.70
N TYR A 48 -1.91 7.21 -7.26
CA TYR A 48 -2.76 8.33 -6.89
C TYR A 48 -4.09 7.85 -6.31
N ALA A 49 -4.67 8.58 -5.36
CA ALA A 49 -5.93 8.16 -4.74
C ALA A 49 -7.13 8.30 -5.68
N ASN A 50 -7.10 9.30 -6.56
CA ASN A 50 -8.15 9.57 -7.54
C ASN A 50 -7.57 10.11 -8.86
N ASN A 51 -8.42 10.21 -9.88
CA ASN A 51 -8.02 10.69 -11.19
C ASN A 51 -7.67 12.19 -11.19
N GLU A 52 -8.32 13.01 -10.36
CA GLU A 52 -8.10 14.45 -10.34
C GLU A 52 -6.66 14.79 -9.91
N GLU A 53 -6.17 14.17 -8.84
CA GLU A 53 -4.81 14.33 -8.35
C GLU A 53 -3.77 13.81 -9.34
N MET A 54 -4.08 12.71 -10.02
CA MET A 54 -3.22 12.18 -11.07
C MET A 54 -3.13 13.16 -12.25
N GLN A 55 -4.25 13.70 -12.72
CA GLN A 55 -4.27 14.67 -13.81
C GLN A 55 -3.56 15.98 -13.43
N ALA A 56 -3.70 16.44 -12.17
CA ALA A 56 -2.96 17.57 -11.65
C ALA A 56 -1.44 17.32 -11.70
N ALA A 57 -0.98 16.16 -11.22
CA ALA A 57 0.44 15.78 -11.27
C ALA A 57 0.96 15.63 -12.71
N ILE A 58 0.12 15.17 -13.65
CA ILE A 58 0.46 15.10 -15.08
C ILE A 58 0.66 16.51 -15.64
N ALA A 59 -0.25 17.44 -15.34
CA ALA A 59 -0.16 18.83 -15.76
C ALA A 59 1.08 19.54 -15.19
N GLU A 60 1.47 19.19 -13.95
CA GLU A 60 2.69 19.67 -13.29
C GLU A 60 3.96 18.92 -13.69
N GLN A 61 3.86 17.91 -14.56
CA GLN A 61 4.98 17.05 -14.98
C GLN A 61 5.68 16.33 -13.82
N THR A 62 4.95 16.06 -12.73
CA THR A 62 5.43 15.34 -11.54
C THR A 62 4.88 13.92 -11.44
N ALA A 63 4.05 13.48 -12.39
CA ALA A 63 3.36 12.18 -12.34
C ALA A 63 4.24 10.93 -12.55
N GLY A 64 5.43 11.07 -13.12
CA GLY A 64 6.24 9.94 -13.57
C GLY A 64 5.76 9.38 -14.92
N ASP A 65 6.42 8.32 -15.40
CA ASP A 65 6.26 7.83 -16.79
C ASP A 65 4.94 7.06 -17.04
N ASP A 66 4.39 6.39 -16.03
CA ASP A 66 3.12 5.66 -16.15
C ASP A 66 2.35 5.69 -14.81
N PRO A 67 1.73 6.83 -14.43
CA PRO A 67 0.98 6.93 -13.18
C PRO A 67 -0.25 6.02 -13.18
N VAL A 68 -0.74 5.65 -12.00
CA VAL A 68 -1.95 4.82 -11.85
C VAL A 68 -2.85 5.34 -10.73
N VAL A 69 -4.16 5.22 -10.92
CA VAL A 69 -5.14 5.47 -9.86
C VAL A 69 -5.36 4.18 -9.06
N ALA A 70 -5.32 4.27 -7.73
CA ALA A 70 -5.52 3.15 -6.83
C ALA A 70 -6.93 2.57 -6.93
N ASN A 71 -7.05 1.39 -7.55
CA ASN A 71 -8.26 0.58 -7.52
C ASN A 71 -8.33 -0.30 -6.25
N ASP A 72 -9.42 -1.06 -6.10
CA ASP A 72 -9.64 -1.90 -4.92
C ASP A 72 -8.59 -3.01 -4.75
N VAL A 73 -8.01 -3.49 -5.84
CA VAL A 73 -6.95 -4.51 -5.79
C VAL A 73 -5.67 -3.94 -5.18
N ILE A 74 -5.27 -2.74 -5.60
CA ILE A 74 -4.11 -2.03 -5.05
C ILE A 74 -4.36 -1.67 -3.58
N ARG A 75 -5.55 -1.15 -3.25
CA ARG A 75 -5.94 -0.81 -1.87
C ARG A 75 -5.93 -2.05 -0.97
N ALA A 76 -6.44 -3.18 -1.43
CA ALA A 76 -6.39 -4.45 -0.70
C ALA A 76 -4.96 -4.95 -0.47
N ALA A 77 -4.07 -4.82 -1.47
CA ALA A 77 -2.66 -5.18 -1.33
C ALA A 77 -1.93 -4.30 -0.30
N ILE A 78 -2.23 -3.00 -0.26
CA ILE A 78 -1.72 -2.06 0.76
C ILE A 78 -2.23 -2.47 2.15
N LEU A 79 -3.54 -2.71 2.32
CA LEU A 79 -4.12 -3.15 3.59
C LEU A 79 -3.50 -4.45 4.12
N LEU A 80 -3.32 -5.45 3.26
CA LEU A 80 -2.64 -6.69 3.63
C LEU A 80 -1.19 -6.47 4.08
N THR A 81 -0.50 -5.50 3.49
CA THR A 81 0.86 -5.12 3.89
C THR A 81 0.86 -4.40 5.23
N ILE A 82 -0.09 -3.50 5.47
CA ILE A 82 -0.30 -2.84 6.78
C ILE A 82 -0.55 -3.89 7.86
N GLY A 83 -1.44 -4.86 7.61
CA GLY A 83 -1.73 -5.95 8.54
C GLY A 83 -0.48 -6.77 8.90
N LYS A 84 0.39 -7.05 7.92
CA LYS A 84 1.66 -7.74 8.16
C LYS A 84 2.61 -6.92 9.03
N LEU A 85 2.80 -5.64 8.73
CA LEU A 85 3.68 -4.75 9.51
C LEU A 85 3.17 -4.56 10.94
N TYR A 86 1.85 -4.54 11.13
CA TYR A 86 1.23 -4.44 12.45
C TYR A 86 1.42 -5.71 13.29
N ALA A 87 1.23 -6.88 12.67
CA ALA A 87 1.32 -8.18 13.33
C ALA A 87 2.77 -8.64 13.59
N TYR A 88 3.70 -8.32 12.69
CA TYR A 88 5.11 -8.73 12.76
C TYR A 88 6.01 -7.50 12.89
N ARG A 89 6.45 -7.24 14.13
CA ARG A 89 7.27 -6.06 14.49
C ARG A 89 8.77 -6.36 14.58
N GLU A 90 9.16 -7.55 14.16
CA GLU A 90 10.53 -8.03 14.17
C GLU A 90 10.90 -8.49 12.76
N ASP A 91 12.12 -8.17 12.33
CA ASP A 91 12.64 -8.55 11.01
C ASP A 91 12.87 -10.07 10.90
N VAL A 92 13.20 -10.72 12.03
CA VAL A 92 13.44 -12.17 12.10
C VAL A 92 12.70 -12.74 13.31
N VAL A 93 11.68 -13.56 13.04
CA VAL A 93 11.00 -14.34 14.08
C VAL A 93 11.72 -15.69 14.23
N ALA A 94 12.59 -15.80 15.23
CA ALA A 94 13.27 -17.07 15.51
C ALA A 94 12.25 -18.11 16.06
N GLY A 95 12.14 -19.27 15.41
CA GLY A 95 11.35 -20.40 15.91
C GLY A 95 10.01 -20.64 15.21
N THR A 96 9.62 -19.84 14.23
CA THR A 96 8.51 -20.23 13.34
C THR A 96 9.03 -21.25 12.33
N SER A 97 8.88 -22.54 12.62
CA SER A 97 8.80 -23.59 11.59
C SER A 97 7.49 -23.46 10.80
N ALA A 98 7.05 -22.24 10.53
CA ALA A 98 5.87 -21.98 9.74
C ALA A 98 6.31 -22.18 8.29
N SER A 99 5.84 -23.25 7.69
CA SER A 99 5.25 -23.14 6.37
C SER A 99 4.30 -21.93 6.43
N VAL A 100 4.84 -20.72 6.23
CA VAL A 100 4.03 -19.53 5.98
C VAL A 100 3.29 -19.93 4.74
N MET A 101 2.06 -20.40 4.92
CA MET A 101 1.20 -20.77 3.83
C MET A 101 0.89 -19.45 3.16
N GLU A 102 1.76 -19.06 2.24
CA GLU A 102 1.51 -17.93 1.38
C GLU A 102 0.14 -18.22 0.79
N LEU A 103 -0.82 -17.37 1.13
CA LEU A 103 -2.12 -17.40 0.47
C LEU A 103 -1.82 -17.51 -1.03
N PRO A 104 -2.42 -18.45 -1.77
CA PRO A 104 -2.15 -18.69 -3.18
C PRO A 104 -2.20 -17.41 -4.07
N SER A 105 -2.71 -16.30 -3.52
CA SER A 105 -2.81 -14.96 -4.07
C SER A 105 -2.35 -13.86 -3.08
N GLY A 106 -1.11 -13.90 -2.57
CA GLY A 106 -0.56 -12.87 -1.67
C GLY A 106 -0.42 -11.46 -2.29
N VAL A 107 0.02 -10.48 -1.50
CA VAL A 107 0.21 -9.05 -1.90
C VAL A 107 0.86 -8.90 -3.28
N LYS A 108 1.94 -9.65 -3.55
CA LYS A 108 2.66 -9.61 -4.82
C LYS A 108 1.81 -10.09 -6.00
N ALA A 109 0.95 -11.09 -5.81
CA ALA A 109 0.06 -11.59 -6.86
C ALA A 109 -1.02 -10.55 -7.23
N LEU A 110 -1.49 -9.77 -6.25
CA LEU A 110 -2.42 -8.67 -6.50
C LEU A 110 -1.75 -7.52 -7.27
N LEU A 111 -0.50 -7.20 -6.94
CA LEU A 111 0.21 -6.08 -7.56
C LEU A 111 0.88 -6.43 -8.90
N PHE A 112 1.22 -7.70 -9.14
CA PHE A 112 1.98 -8.14 -10.32
C PHE A 112 1.39 -7.65 -11.66
N PRO A 113 0.06 -7.70 -11.91
CA PRO A 113 -0.52 -7.24 -13.18
C PRO A 113 -0.35 -5.74 -13.45
N TYR A 114 -0.06 -4.93 -12.42
CA TYR A 114 0.08 -3.47 -12.55
C TYR A 114 1.53 -3.04 -12.77
N ARG A 115 2.48 -3.98 -12.69
CA ARG A 115 3.91 -3.68 -12.77
C ARG A 115 4.33 -3.32 -14.20
N THR A 116 5.10 -2.24 -14.33
CA THR A 116 5.74 -1.81 -15.58
C THR A 116 7.16 -2.39 -15.70
N GLY A 117 7.75 -2.35 -16.89
CA GLY A 117 9.13 -2.81 -17.11
C GLY A 117 9.32 -4.35 -17.07
N LEU A 118 8.24 -5.13 -17.13
CA LEU A 118 8.30 -6.57 -17.43
C LEU A 118 8.56 -6.74 -18.93
N GLY A 119 9.81 -6.52 -19.33
CA GLY A 119 10.20 -6.43 -20.74
C GLY A 119 9.67 -7.54 -21.65
N VAL A 120 9.39 -7.16 -22.90
CA VAL A 120 9.62 -8.02 -24.08
C VAL A 120 10.93 -7.61 -24.72
#